data_AF-A0ABC9S7L9-F1
#
_entry.id   AF-A0ABC9S7L9-F1
#
_cell.length_a   1.000
_cell.length_b   1.000
_cell.length_c   1.000
_cell.angle_alpha   90.00
_cell.angle_beta   90.00
_cell.angle_gamma   90.00
#
_symmetry.space_group_name_H-M   'P 1'
#
loop_
_entity.id
_entity.type
_entity.pdbx_description
1 polymer ?
#
loop_
_entity_poly.entity_id
_entity_poly.type
_entity_poly.pdbx_seq_one_letter_code
_entity_poly.pdbx_strand_id
1 'polypeptide(L)'
;QIWEIPIPNKNDIAFGKHAALSNLLYEHRSRIIPLYQRINNSYSKDKTIKICDNNLKLLYKDHQVCVNIDGKEMKLKYSGNEDDFRKYIIGGWFEEYIYFELLDLLDKQVIYDLRLNMRLSVESMTDTQRNERPIYAELDMAFSDGKYYRVQEWGIKR
;
A
#
# COMPACT_ATOMS: atom_id res chain seq x y z
N GLN A 1 0.01 -15.11 14.79
CA GLN A 1 0.61 -15.32 13.45
C GLN A 1 0.70 -13.96 12.78
N ILE A 2 1.93 -13.47 12.59
CA ILE A 2 2.19 -12.17 11.97
C ILE A 2 2.00 -12.36 10.46
N TRP A 3 1.00 -11.71 9.89
CA TRP A 3 0.82 -11.66 8.44
C TRP A 3 1.59 -10.45 7.94
N GLU A 4 2.88 -10.64 7.66
CA GLU A 4 3.63 -9.70 6.84
C GLU A 4 3.05 -9.81 5.42
N ILE A 5 2.58 -8.69 4.86
CA ILE A 5 2.42 -8.62 3.40
C ILE A 5 3.87 -8.66 2.89
N PRO A 6 4.30 -9.71 2.17
CA PRO A 6 5.69 -9.80 1.74
C PRO A 6 5.98 -8.62 0.82
N ILE A 7 6.82 -7.70 1.29
CA ILE A 7 7.38 -6.65 0.45
C ILE A 7 8.21 -7.39 -0.61
N PRO A 8 7.94 -7.18 -1.90
CA PRO A 8 8.70 -7.85 -2.94
C PRO A 8 10.19 -7.53 -2.75
N ASN A 9 11.05 -8.54 -2.77
CA ASN A 9 12.50 -8.32 -2.76
C ASN A 9 12.86 -7.38 -3.93
N LYS A 10 13.82 -6.44 -3.78
CA LYS A 10 14.29 -5.58 -4.89
C LYS A 10 14.60 -6.36 -6.19
N ASN A 11 15.00 -7.63 -6.05
CA ASN A 11 15.31 -8.52 -7.17
C ASN A 11 14.09 -9.27 -7.74
N ASP A 12 12.90 -9.09 -7.19
CA ASP A 12 11.65 -9.67 -7.67
C ASP A 12 11.10 -8.83 -8.84
N ILE A 13 10.66 -9.51 -9.90
CA ILE A 13 9.97 -8.87 -11.03
C ILE A 13 8.72 -8.11 -10.55
N ALA A 14 8.06 -8.60 -9.49
CA ALA A 14 6.93 -7.91 -8.87
C ALA A 14 7.34 -6.53 -8.32
N PHE A 15 8.53 -6.40 -7.72
CA PHE A 15 9.04 -5.14 -7.18
C PHE A 15 9.08 -4.04 -8.24
N GLY A 16 9.71 -4.31 -9.39
CA GLY A 16 9.85 -3.33 -10.47
C GLY A 16 8.50 -2.88 -11.04
N LYS A 17 7.51 -3.77 -11.08
CA LYS A 17 6.16 -3.42 -11.57
C LYS A 17 5.39 -2.56 -10.56
N HIS A 18 5.50 -2.84 -9.27
CA HIS A 18 4.90 -2.04 -8.20
C HIS A 18 5.53 -0.64 -8.13
N ALA A 19 6.87 -0.54 -8.25
CA ALA A 19 7.57 0.74 -8.33
C ALA A 19 7.13 1.57 -9.54
N ALA A 20 7.03 0.94 -10.72
CA ALA A 20 6.56 1.65 -11.91
C ALA A 20 5.09 2.10 -11.80
N LEU A 21 4.21 1.28 -11.21
CA LEU A 21 2.81 1.65 -11.04
C LEU A 21 2.64 2.76 -9.99
N SER A 22 3.25 2.64 -8.82
CA SER A 22 3.19 3.67 -7.78
C SER A 22 3.74 5.02 -8.27
N ASN A 23 4.82 5.03 -9.05
CA ASN A 23 5.33 6.23 -9.73
C ASN A 23 4.32 6.81 -10.72
N LEU A 24 3.73 5.98 -11.58
CA LEU A 24 2.68 6.43 -12.51
C LEU A 24 1.49 7.06 -11.77
N LEU A 25 1.06 6.44 -10.68
CA LEU A 25 -0.03 6.96 -9.86
C LEU A 25 0.36 8.26 -9.16
N TYR A 26 1.61 8.40 -8.70
CA TYR A 26 2.11 9.63 -8.09
C TYR A 26 2.16 10.80 -9.07
N GLU A 27 2.67 10.59 -10.29
CA GLU A 27 2.73 11.57 -11.37
C GLU A 27 1.34 12.15 -11.68
N HIS A 28 0.30 11.31 -11.59
CA HIS A 28 -1.09 11.67 -11.90
C HIS A 28 -2.00 11.79 -10.67
N ARG A 29 -1.43 11.90 -9.45
CA ARG A 29 -2.17 11.84 -8.18
C ARG A 29 -3.33 12.85 -8.08
N SER A 30 -3.18 14.04 -8.66
CA SER A 30 -4.23 15.07 -8.67
C SER A 30 -5.52 14.63 -9.39
N ARG A 31 -5.42 13.69 -10.35
CA ARG A 31 -6.56 13.09 -11.05
C ARG A 31 -7.12 11.87 -10.33
N ILE A 32 -6.27 11.15 -9.58
CA ILE A 32 -6.62 9.88 -8.92
C ILE A 32 -7.29 10.11 -7.56
N ILE A 33 -6.73 11.00 -6.71
CA ILE A 33 -7.23 11.25 -5.35
C ILE A 33 -8.73 11.64 -5.33
N PRO A 34 -9.23 12.52 -6.22
CA PRO A 34 -10.65 12.86 -6.25
C PRO A 34 -11.59 11.67 -6.54
N LEU A 35 -11.05 10.57 -7.08
CA LEU A 35 -11.82 9.40 -7.48
C LEU A 35 -11.97 8.35 -6.36
N TYR A 36 -11.27 8.49 -5.23
CA TYR A 36 -11.26 7.48 -4.16
C TYR A 36 -12.65 7.07 -3.69
N GLN A 37 -13.57 8.01 -3.50
CA GLN A 37 -14.95 7.69 -3.11
C GLN A 37 -15.70 6.91 -4.21
N ARG A 38 -15.53 7.30 -5.49
CA ARG A 38 -16.13 6.61 -6.64
C ARG A 38 -15.59 5.19 -6.77
N ILE A 39 -14.29 5.01 -6.59
CA ILE A 39 -13.62 3.70 -6.61
C ILE A 39 -14.18 2.81 -5.50
N ASN A 40 -14.29 3.34 -4.27
CA ASN A 40 -14.82 2.61 -3.12
C ASN A 40 -16.27 2.16 -3.36
N ASN A 41 -17.11 3.07 -3.86
CA ASN A 41 -18.52 2.80 -4.16
C ASN A 41 -18.71 1.80 -5.31
N SER A 42 -17.83 1.80 -6.32
CA SER A 42 -17.84 0.81 -7.41
C SER A 42 -17.62 -0.59 -6.84
N TYR A 43 -16.55 -0.75 -6.04
CA TYR A 43 -16.15 -2.05 -5.51
C TYR A 43 -17.20 -2.67 -4.57
N SER A 44 -17.91 -1.86 -3.77
CA SER A 44 -18.92 -2.39 -2.84
C SER A 44 -20.10 -3.11 -3.52
N LYS A 45 -20.38 -2.85 -4.80
CA LYS A 45 -21.56 -3.40 -5.49
C LYS A 45 -21.32 -4.79 -6.07
N ASP A 46 -20.22 -4.97 -6.79
CA ASP A 46 -19.95 -6.18 -7.57
C ASP A 46 -18.50 -6.65 -7.46
N LYS A 47 -17.74 -6.11 -6.50
CA LYS A 47 -16.31 -6.38 -6.31
C LYS A 47 -15.47 -6.05 -7.54
N THR A 48 -15.96 -5.18 -8.43
CA THR A 48 -15.22 -4.66 -9.57
C THR A 48 -14.97 -3.17 -9.45
N ILE A 49 -13.86 -2.71 -10.04
CA ILE A 49 -13.61 -1.29 -10.23
C ILE A 49 -13.61 -1.05 -11.73
N LYS A 50 -14.46 -0.13 -12.19
CA LYS A 50 -14.44 0.34 -13.57
C LYS A 50 -14.59 1.85 -13.60
N ILE A 51 -13.46 2.54 -13.63
CA ILE A 51 -13.41 3.99 -13.81
C ILE A 51 -12.81 4.27 -15.18
N CYS A 52 -13.54 5.03 -16.00
CA CYS A 52 -13.06 5.57 -17.26
C CYS A 52 -13.41 7.06 -17.27
N ASP A 53 -12.41 7.93 -17.22
CA ASP A 53 -12.60 9.37 -17.10
C ASP A 53 -11.36 10.10 -17.62
N ASN A 54 -11.48 11.12 -18.48
CA ASN A 54 -10.37 11.96 -18.94
C ASN A 54 -9.05 11.21 -19.23
N ASN A 55 -9.03 10.23 -20.15
CA ASN A 55 -7.84 9.40 -20.46
C ASN A 55 -7.23 8.58 -19.29
N LEU A 56 -7.93 8.50 -18.16
CA LEU A 56 -7.66 7.57 -17.07
C LEU A 56 -8.63 6.40 -17.18
N LYS A 57 -8.09 5.18 -17.11
CA LYS A 57 -8.84 3.94 -17.05
C LYS A 57 -8.28 3.07 -15.93
N LEU A 58 -9.11 2.82 -14.92
CA LEU A 58 -8.83 1.91 -13.81
C LEU A 58 -9.82 0.76 -13.88
N LEU A 59 -9.31 -0.44 -14.13
CA LEU A 59 -10.08 -1.67 -14.15
C LEU A 59 -9.56 -2.64 -13.09
N TYR A 60 -10.48 -3.20 -12.33
CA TYR A 60 -10.26 -4.33 -11.44
C TYR A 60 -11.36 -5.36 -11.62
N LYS A 61 -10.98 -6.61 -11.88
CA LYS A 61 -11.88 -7.77 -11.91
C LYS A 61 -11.06 -9.06 -11.76
N ASP A 62 -11.53 -9.99 -10.92
CA ASP A 62 -10.94 -11.33 -10.75
C ASP A 62 -9.41 -11.29 -10.51
N HIS A 63 -8.98 -10.44 -9.57
CA HIS A 63 -7.56 -10.16 -9.25
C HIS A 63 -6.70 -9.58 -10.38
N GLN A 64 -7.30 -9.27 -11.54
CA GLN A 64 -6.63 -8.61 -12.64
C GLN A 64 -6.86 -7.10 -12.56
N VAL A 65 -5.75 -6.38 -12.67
CA VAL A 65 -5.69 -4.93 -12.61
C VAL A 65 -5.19 -4.42 -13.94
N CYS A 66 -5.89 -3.42 -14.48
CA CYS A 66 -5.40 -2.63 -15.59
C CYS A 66 -5.51 -1.14 -15.24
N VAL A 67 -4.37 -0.46 -15.26
CA VAL A 67 -4.27 0.99 -15.12
C VAL A 67 -3.76 1.53 -16.43
N ASN A 68 -4.51 2.44 -17.05
CA ASN A 68 -4.05 3.19 -18.21
C ASN A 68 -4.26 4.68 -17.94
N ILE A 69 -3.18 5.45 -18.03
CA ILE A 69 -3.22 6.91 -17.90
C ILE A 69 -2.52 7.48 -19.11
N ASP A 70 -3.23 8.29 -19.89
CA ASP A 70 -2.70 8.99 -21.06
C ASP A 70 -1.98 8.05 -22.06
N GLY A 71 -2.49 6.82 -22.20
CA GLY A 71 -1.95 5.80 -23.11
C GLY A 71 -0.89 4.89 -22.51
N LYS A 72 -0.36 5.19 -21.32
CA LYS A 72 0.59 4.32 -20.61
C LYS A 72 -0.19 3.26 -19.82
N GLU A 73 -0.20 2.04 -20.36
CA GLU A 73 -0.89 0.90 -19.77
C GLU A 73 0.02 0.06 -18.87
N MET A 74 -0.47 -0.30 -17.69
CA MET A 74 0.13 -1.27 -16.78
C MET A 74 -0.90 -2.32 -16.40
N LYS A 75 -0.48 -3.59 -16.43
CA LYS A 75 -1.30 -4.74 -16.02
C LYS A 75 -0.61 -5.50 -14.90
N LEU A 76 -1.36 -5.75 -13.84
CA LEU A 76 -0.93 -6.54 -12.68
C LEU A 76 -1.93 -7.66 -12.43
N LYS A 77 -1.43 -8.77 -11.90
CA LYS A 77 -2.25 -9.85 -11.38
C LYS A 77 -1.87 -10.05 -9.93
N TYR A 78 -2.81 -9.84 -9.02
CA TYR A 78 -2.61 -10.10 -7.61
C TYR A 78 -2.83 -11.60 -7.35
N SER A 79 -1.96 -12.21 -6.56
CA SER A 79 -2.11 -13.60 -6.10
C SER A 79 -2.89 -13.71 -4.78
N GLY A 80 -3.13 -12.57 -4.11
CA GLY A 80 -3.81 -12.43 -2.83
C GLY A 80 -5.32 -12.17 -2.94
N ASN A 81 -5.93 -11.68 -1.86
CA ASN A 81 -7.38 -11.50 -1.75
C ASN A 81 -7.86 -10.27 -2.54
N GLU A 82 -9.13 -10.23 -2.94
CA GLU A 82 -9.66 -9.18 -3.82
C GLU A 82 -9.63 -7.77 -3.20
N ASP A 83 -9.70 -7.68 -1.88
CA ASP A 83 -9.65 -6.43 -1.12
C ASP A 83 -8.28 -5.72 -1.20
N ASP A 84 -7.25 -6.41 -1.68
CA ASP A 84 -5.89 -5.90 -1.73
C ASP A 84 -5.74 -4.78 -2.77
N PHE A 85 -6.38 -4.91 -3.94
CA PHE A 85 -6.26 -3.86 -4.97
C PHE A 85 -7.07 -2.60 -4.65
N ARG A 86 -8.27 -2.73 -4.07
CA ARG A 86 -9.04 -1.56 -3.65
C ARG A 86 -8.22 -0.74 -2.65
N LYS A 87 -7.70 -1.38 -1.60
CA LYS A 87 -6.87 -0.73 -0.58
C LYS A 87 -5.61 -0.11 -1.20
N TYR A 88 -5.02 -0.83 -2.16
CA TYR A 88 -3.89 -0.32 -2.91
C TYR A 88 -4.19 0.98 -3.64
N ILE A 89 -5.23 1.01 -4.49
CA ILE A 89 -5.49 2.17 -5.35
C ILE A 89 -6.00 3.41 -4.57
N ILE A 90 -6.63 3.22 -3.40
CA ILE A 90 -7.11 4.33 -2.57
C ILE A 90 -6.08 4.85 -1.56
N GLY A 91 -4.90 4.23 -1.44
CA GLY A 91 -3.89 4.68 -0.49
C GLY A 91 -2.57 3.92 -0.53
N GLY A 92 -2.62 2.59 -0.64
CA GLY A 92 -1.41 1.75 -0.59
C GLY A 92 -0.36 2.08 -1.65
N TRP A 93 -0.75 2.56 -2.83
CA TRP A 93 0.19 2.99 -3.87
C TRP A 93 1.08 4.16 -3.41
N PHE A 94 0.56 5.04 -2.57
CA PHE A 94 1.30 6.21 -2.10
C PHE A 94 2.31 5.83 -1.02
N GLU A 95 1.93 4.90 -0.15
CA GLU A 95 2.86 4.33 0.83
C GLU A 95 4.00 3.56 0.13
N GLU A 96 3.67 2.76 -0.89
CA GLU A 96 4.68 2.11 -1.73
C GLU A 96 5.58 3.14 -2.43
N TYR A 97 5.02 4.21 -3.00
CA TYR A 97 5.79 5.28 -3.62
C TYR A 97 6.83 5.85 -2.65
N ILE A 98 6.40 6.25 -1.44
CA ILE A 98 7.32 6.79 -0.43
C ILE A 98 8.34 5.73 0.01
N TYR A 99 7.92 4.47 0.14
CA TYR A 99 8.83 3.38 0.48
C TYR A 99 9.96 3.27 -0.55
N PHE A 100 9.63 3.30 -1.85
CA PHE A 100 10.62 3.25 -2.92
C PHE A 100 11.55 4.46 -2.91
N GLU A 101 11.04 5.66 -2.63
CA GLU A 101 11.87 6.87 -2.49
C GLU A 101 12.88 6.75 -1.33
N LEU A 102 12.49 6.09 -0.22
CA LEU A 102 13.36 5.93 0.95
C LEU A 102 14.38 4.79 0.81
N LEU A 103 14.22 3.88 -0.16
CA LEU A 103 15.17 2.78 -0.37
C LEU A 103 16.57 3.27 -0.74
N ASP A 104 16.69 4.42 -1.41
CA ASP A 104 17.99 5.02 -1.70
C ASP A 104 18.72 5.46 -0.41
N LEU A 105 17.98 5.95 0.58
CA LEU A 105 18.55 6.30 1.89
C LEU A 105 19.03 5.05 2.65
N LEU A 106 18.32 3.93 2.50
CA LEU A 106 18.73 2.64 3.06
C LEU A 106 20.01 2.14 2.37
N ASP A 107 20.08 2.21 1.05
CA ASP A 107 21.27 1.80 0.28
C ASP A 107 22.50 2.66 0.62
N LYS A 108 22.29 3.95 0.89
CA LYS A 108 23.32 4.90 1.35
C LYS A 108 23.65 4.79 2.84
N GLN A 109 23.00 3.87 3.57
CA GLN A 109 23.15 3.68 5.02
C GLN A 109 22.88 4.95 5.86
N VAL A 110 22.02 5.84 5.34
CA VAL A 110 21.51 7.00 6.10
C VAL A 110 20.43 6.55 7.09
N ILE A 111 19.62 5.57 6.68
CA ILE A 111 18.72 4.81 7.54
C ILE A 111 19.16 3.35 7.55
N TYR A 112 18.83 2.61 8.61
CA TYR A 112 19.27 1.24 8.82
C TYR A 112 18.14 0.21 8.83
N ASP A 113 16.89 0.65 9.04
CA ASP A 113 15.70 -0.18 8.93
C ASP A 113 14.60 0.60 8.21
N LEU A 114 13.80 -0.09 7.41
CA LEU A 114 12.65 0.47 6.69
C LEU A 114 11.59 -0.62 6.51
N ARG A 115 10.41 -0.40 7.08
CA ARG A 115 9.28 -1.33 7.10
C ARG A 115 8.02 -0.63 6.60
N LEU A 116 7.24 -1.37 5.82
CA LEU A 116 5.93 -0.97 5.29
C LEU A 116 4.85 -1.86 5.93
N ASN A 117 3.67 -1.30 6.21
CA ASN A 117 2.51 -2.01 6.76
C ASN A 117 2.83 -2.82 8.03
N MET A 118 3.59 -2.24 8.96
CA MET A 118 4.01 -2.94 10.17
C MET A 118 2.83 -3.09 11.13
N ARG A 119 2.57 -4.32 11.60
CA ARG A 119 1.56 -4.59 12.62
C ARG A 119 2.22 -4.81 13.97
N LEU A 120 1.80 -4.03 14.95
CA LEU A 120 2.23 -4.14 16.33
C LEU A 120 1.09 -4.72 17.15
N SER A 121 1.43 -5.69 18.01
CA SER A 121 0.55 -6.20 19.04
C SER A 121 1.23 -6.02 20.38
N VAL A 122 0.56 -5.35 21.32
CA VAL A 122 1.02 -5.27 22.71
C VAL A 122 0.21 -6.29 23.51
N GLU A 123 0.90 -7.32 24.01
CA GLU A 123 0.33 -8.27 24.96
C GLU A 123 0.34 -7.66 26.37
N SER A 124 -0.74 -7.83 27.13
CA SER A 124 -0.79 -7.35 28.51
C SER A 124 0.12 -8.23 29.38
N MET A 125 1.09 -7.61 30.06
CA MET A 125 2.11 -8.31 30.85
C MET A 125 1.64 -8.70 32.26
N THR A 126 0.37 -8.48 32.61
CA THR A 126 -0.17 -8.71 33.96
C THR A 126 -1.28 -9.76 33.95
N ASP A 127 -1.16 -10.78 34.82
CA ASP A 127 -2.11 -11.89 34.98
C ASP A 127 -3.58 -11.45 35.25
N THR A 128 -3.79 -10.22 35.73
CA THR A 128 -5.11 -9.64 36.01
C THR A 128 -5.87 -9.18 34.75
N GLN A 129 -5.20 -9.05 33.59
CA GLN A 129 -5.78 -8.56 32.33
C GLN A 129 -5.88 -9.64 31.25
N ARG A 130 -5.79 -10.92 31.61
CA ARG A 130 -5.79 -12.06 30.67
C ARG A 130 -7.03 -12.15 29.76
N ASN A 131 -8.08 -11.39 30.05
CA ASN A 131 -9.31 -11.27 29.25
C ASN A 131 -9.39 -10.00 28.38
N GLU A 132 -8.40 -9.09 28.45
CA GLU A 132 -8.35 -7.91 27.59
C GLU A 132 -7.79 -8.30 26.21
N ARG A 133 -8.49 -7.87 25.15
CA ARG A 133 -8.02 -8.11 23.77
C ARG A 133 -6.67 -7.39 23.59
N PRO A 134 -5.68 -8.02 22.92
CA PRO A 134 -4.40 -7.36 22.66
C PRO A 134 -4.64 -6.03 21.93
N ILE A 135 -3.87 -5.01 22.28
CA ILE A 135 -3.88 -3.75 21.55
C ILE A 135 -3.15 -3.98 20.24
N TYR A 136 -3.86 -3.83 19.12
CA TYR A 136 -3.31 -3.91 17.78
C TYR A 136 -3.20 -2.52 17.17
N ALA A 137 -2.04 -2.19 16.63
CA ALA A 137 -1.81 -1.00 15.82
C ALA A 137 -1.20 -1.41 14.47
N GLU A 138 -1.65 -0.78 13.39
CA GLU A 138 -1.04 -0.88 12.06
C GLU A 138 -0.35 0.44 11.77
N LEU A 139 0.95 0.39 11.50
CA LEU A 139 1.76 1.52 11.11
C LEU A 139 2.04 1.41 9.61
N ASP A 140 1.64 2.42 8.85
CA ASP A 140 1.82 2.42 7.40
C ASP A 140 3.30 2.32 7.03
N MET A 141 4.15 3.07 7.75
CA MET A 141 5.60 3.02 7.55
C MET A 141 6.36 3.28 8.84
N ALA A 142 7.48 2.57 8.99
CA ALA A 142 8.42 2.81 10.07
C ALA A 142 9.87 2.64 9.60
N PHE A 143 10.77 3.49 10.09
CA PHE A 143 12.19 3.42 9.78
C PHE A 143 13.05 3.94 10.92
N SER A 144 14.34 3.61 10.91
CA SER A 144 15.28 4.09 11.92
C SER A 144 16.61 4.56 11.33
N ASP A 145 17.21 5.56 11.98
CA ASP A 145 18.56 6.06 11.68
C ASP A 145 19.62 5.54 12.70
N GLY A 146 19.26 4.49 13.45
CA GLY A 146 20.13 3.89 14.47
C GLY A 146 20.15 4.63 15.81
N LYS A 147 19.55 5.83 15.90
CA LYS A 147 19.35 6.57 17.15
C LYS A 147 17.88 6.79 17.46
N TYR A 148 17.08 7.07 16.45
CA TYR A 148 15.66 7.38 16.57
C TYR A 148 14.83 6.45 15.70
N TYR A 149 13.68 6.08 16.24
CA TYR A 149 12.63 5.39 15.50
C TYR A 149 11.61 6.41 15.03
N ARG A 150 11.26 6.35 13.74
CA ARG A 150 10.27 7.25 13.13
C ARG A 150 9.13 6.43 12.56
N VAL A 151 7.92 6.91 12.81
CA VAL A 151 6.67 6.30 12.35
C VAL A 151 5.92 7.34 11.55
N GLN A 152 5.44 6.94 10.37
CA GLN A 152 4.59 7.76 9.53
C GLN A 152 3.26 7.04 9.31
N GLU A 153 2.18 7.72 9.65
CA GLU A 153 0.81 7.30 9.35
C GLU A 153 0.20 8.25 8.32
N TRP A 154 -0.61 7.69 7.44
CA TRP A 154 -1.45 8.38 6.48
C TRP A 154 -2.89 8.13 6.89
N GLY A 155 -3.65 9.20 7.18
CA GLY A 155 -5.03 9.11 7.69
C GLY A 155 -6.07 8.54 6.72
N ILE A 156 -5.67 7.71 5.76
CA ILE A 156 -6.54 6.99 4.84
C ILE A 156 -7.10 5.78 5.61
N LYS A 157 -8.29 5.91 6.19
CA LYS A 157 -9.00 4.76 6.79
C LYS A 157 -9.25 3.70 5.71
N ARG A 158 -8.49 2.60 5.75
CA ARG A 158 -8.58 1.43 4.85
C ARG A 158 -9.83 0.58 5.06
#